data_AF-A0A3D0H6D3-F1
#
_entry.id   AF-A0A3D0H6D3-F1
#
_cell.length_a   1.000
_cell.length_b   1.000
_cell.length_c   1.000
_cell.angle_alpha   90.00
_cell.angle_beta   90.00
_cell.angle_gamma   90.00
#
_symmetry.space_group_name_H-M   'P 1'
#
loop_
_entity.id
_entity.type
_entity.pdbx_description
1 polymer ?
#
loop_
_entity_poly.entity_id
_entity_poly.type
_entity_poly.pdbx_seq_one_letter_code
_entity_poly.pdbx_strand_id
1 'polypeptide(L)'
;CRFFAHPVKFLLRQRLQIALDEGEDALDDREAFDLDGLERYRVREHLLHRLLTNQNVDVALELERASGRLPHGQIGECRFQSISREVNAFYLDIAQHLSRRTLEPAGLELDLGRFRLLGHLDGLTENGLVRFRAARVNARDRLHLWIRHLALNAVDLSPVPRQSILAGVDGSWQFEPVPQAREHLNQLLEIYWDGLCRPLRLFPQLSYDYACARREGKSADYAVAVARRNWQGSRAGDHQRRGEGDDPYLDLCFAVHDPFDDGFEQLAAAVFDPLLACQHNQNSG
;
A
#
# COMPACT_ATOMS: atom_id res chain seq x y z
N CYS A 1 8.53 -5.12 5.41
CA CYS A 1 7.27 -5.54 4.76
C CYS A 1 7.36 -5.77 3.24
N ARG A 2 8.53 -5.64 2.58
CA ARG A 2 8.66 -5.71 1.09
C ARG A 2 8.10 -7.00 0.46
N PHE A 3 8.23 -8.13 1.14
CA PHE A 3 7.70 -9.41 0.66
C PHE A 3 6.19 -9.34 0.39
N PHE A 4 5.40 -8.86 1.35
CA PHE A 4 3.94 -8.82 1.24
C PHE A 4 3.41 -7.83 0.19
N ALA A 5 4.26 -6.93 -0.32
CA ALA A 5 3.88 -6.04 -1.42
C ALA A 5 3.79 -6.78 -2.77
N HIS A 6 4.62 -7.81 -2.96
CA HIS A 6 4.62 -8.66 -4.16
C HIS A 6 5.39 -9.96 -3.87
N PRO A 7 4.74 -10.99 -3.27
CA PRO A 7 5.42 -12.18 -2.77
C PRO A 7 6.19 -12.95 -3.85
N VAL A 8 5.60 -13.06 -5.04
CA VAL A 8 6.16 -13.79 -6.20
C VAL A 8 7.40 -13.08 -6.74
N LYS A 9 7.31 -11.76 -6.95
CA LYS A 9 8.47 -10.94 -7.34
C LYS A 9 9.56 -10.98 -6.27
N PHE A 10 9.20 -10.99 -4.99
CA PHE A 10 10.18 -11.10 -3.91
C PHE A 10 10.93 -12.43 -3.98
N LEU A 11 10.24 -13.57 -4.11
CA LEU A 11 10.85 -14.88 -4.28
C LEU A 11 11.81 -14.90 -5.48
N LEU A 12 11.30 -14.53 -6.66
CA LEU A 12 12.06 -14.56 -7.91
C LEU A 12 13.32 -13.68 -7.82
N ARG A 13 13.18 -12.44 -7.34
CA ARG A 13 14.31 -11.51 -7.28
C ARG A 13 15.28 -11.79 -6.13
N GLN A 14 14.79 -12.04 -4.93
CA GLN A 14 15.64 -12.10 -3.73
C GLN A 14 16.22 -13.50 -3.48
N ARG A 15 15.49 -14.57 -3.85
CA ARG A 15 15.93 -15.95 -3.61
C ARG A 15 16.47 -16.59 -4.88
N LEU A 16 15.78 -16.41 -6.00
CA LEU A 16 16.16 -17.06 -7.26
C LEU A 16 17.04 -16.19 -8.16
N GLN A 17 17.25 -14.92 -7.81
CA GLN A 17 18.03 -13.94 -8.59
C GLN A 17 17.54 -13.78 -10.04
N ILE A 18 16.24 -14.00 -10.25
CA ILE A 18 15.55 -13.78 -11.52
C ILE A 18 14.99 -12.37 -11.51
N ALA A 19 15.59 -11.50 -12.31
CA ALA A 19 15.04 -10.20 -12.66
C ALA A 19 14.40 -10.32 -14.04
N LEU A 20 13.10 -10.06 -14.10
CA LEU A 20 12.41 -9.86 -15.38
C LEU A 20 12.48 -8.38 -15.68
N ASP A 21 12.93 -8.05 -16.89
CA ASP A 21 12.91 -6.68 -17.38
C ASP A 21 11.45 -6.23 -17.40
N GLU A 22 11.15 -5.30 -16.49
CA GLU A 22 9.98 -4.46 -16.62
C GLU A 22 10.27 -3.65 -17.87
N GLY A 23 9.77 -4.10 -19.02
CA GLY A 23 9.98 -3.43 -20.30
C GLY A 23 9.90 -1.94 -20.07
N GLU A 24 10.99 -1.26 -20.46
CA GLU A 24 11.25 0.15 -20.26
C GLU A 24 9.93 0.93 -20.29
N ASP A 25 9.68 1.75 -19.26
CA ASP A 25 8.89 2.96 -19.47
C ASP A 25 9.52 3.60 -20.70
N ALA A 26 8.89 3.42 -21.86
CA ALA A 26 9.38 3.96 -23.11
C ALA A 26 9.59 5.44 -22.81
N LEU A 27 10.85 5.89 -22.84
CA LEU A 27 11.18 7.30 -22.77
C LEU A 27 10.42 7.95 -23.91
N ASP A 28 9.28 8.56 -23.59
CA ASP A 28 8.48 9.29 -24.55
C ASP A 28 9.32 10.52 -24.89
N ASP A 29 10.04 10.47 -26.01
CA ASP A 29 10.92 11.52 -26.53
C ASP A 29 10.09 12.69 -27.10
N ARG A 30 8.95 12.98 -26.46
CA ARG A 30 8.02 14.06 -26.76
C ARG A 30 7.94 14.96 -25.54
N GLU A 31 8.08 16.27 -25.75
CA GLU A 31 7.77 17.24 -24.69
C GLU A 31 6.37 16.96 -24.12
N ALA A 32 6.31 16.66 -22.83
CA ALA A 32 5.08 16.35 -22.12
C ALA A 32 4.19 17.59 -22.03
N PHE A 33 3.17 17.65 -22.90
CA PHE A 33 2.13 18.68 -22.83
C PHE A 33 1.14 18.47 -21.67
N ASP A 34 1.17 17.28 -21.04
CA ASP A 34 0.43 16.97 -19.83
C ASP A 34 1.32 16.17 -18.87
N LEU A 35 1.04 16.27 -17.56
CA LEU A 35 1.71 15.46 -16.55
C LEU A 35 1.23 14.01 -16.68
N ASP A 36 2.16 13.07 -16.85
CA ASP A 36 1.78 11.67 -16.76
C ASP A 36 1.32 11.31 -15.31
N GLY A 37 0.71 10.14 -15.14
CA GLY A 37 0.20 9.72 -13.84
C GLY A 37 1.29 9.60 -12.76
N LEU A 38 2.53 9.30 -13.15
CA LEU A 38 3.67 9.10 -12.26
C LEU A 38 4.28 10.44 -11.82
N GLU A 39 4.45 11.38 -12.74
CA GLU A 39 4.91 12.74 -12.48
C GLU A 39 3.92 13.49 -11.60
N ARG A 40 2.62 13.39 -11.90
CA ARG A 40 1.58 13.93 -11.03
C ARG A 40 1.67 13.37 -9.62
N TYR A 41 1.91 12.07 -9.47
CA TYR A 41 2.10 11.43 -8.17
C TYR A 41 3.33 11.98 -7.43
N ARG A 42 4.46 12.14 -8.12
CA ARG A 42 5.71 12.69 -7.55
C ARG A 42 5.55 14.13 -7.06
N VAL A 43 4.94 15.00 -7.88
CA VAL A 43 4.61 16.39 -7.48
C VAL A 43 3.74 16.38 -6.23
N ARG A 44 2.74 15.49 -6.20
CA ARG A 44 1.79 15.37 -5.09
C ARG A 44 2.46 14.95 -3.78
N GLU A 45 3.33 13.94 -3.82
CA GLU A 45 4.09 13.50 -2.65
C GLU A 45 5.04 14.59 -2.14
N HIS A 46 5.73 15.30 -3.04
CA HIS A 46 6.62 16.38 -2.64
C HIS A 46 5.87 17.51 -1.94
N LEU A 47 4.73 17.95 -2.49
CA LEU A 47 3.91 19.00 -1.87
C LEU A 47 3.37 18.56 -0.50
N LEU A 48 2.90 17.32 -0.38
CA LEU A 48 2.41 16.80 0.89
C LEU A 48 3.54 16.75 1.94
N HIS A 49 4.73 16.28 1.56
CA HIS A 49 5.89 16.26 2.44
C HIS A 49 6.25 17.66 2.94
N ARG A 50 6.21 18.67 2.06
CA ARG A 50 6.46 20.08 2.46
C ARG A 50 5.46 20.57 3.50
N LEU A 51 4.16 20.32 3.29
CA LEU A 51 3.12 20.71 4.24
C LEU A 51 3.33 20.04 5.60
N LEU A 52 3.61 18.73 5.61
CA LEU A 52 3.83 17.96 6.84
C LEU A 52 5.10 18.38 7.61
N THR A 53 6.10 18.90 6.90
CA THR A 53 7.35 19.39 7.49
C THR A 53 7.34 20.90 7.72
N ASN A 54 6.18 21.56 7.55
CA ASN A 54 5.99 23.00 7.68
C ASN A 54 6.98 23.82 6.82
N GLN A 55 7.34 23.30 5.65
CA GLN A 55 8.18 23.97 4.67
C GLN A 55 7.34 24.88 3.77
N ASN A 56 7.94 25.99 3.31
CA ASN A 56 7.24 26.94 2.46
C ASN A 56 6.84 26.29 1.11
N VAL A 57 5.54 26.28 0.81
CA VAL A 57 5.00 25.75 -0.45
C VAL A 57 5.12 26.76 -1.60
N ASP A 58 5.31 28.05 -1.31
CA ASP A 58 5.44 29.12 -2.32
C ASP A 58 6.65 28.89 -3.26
N VAL A 59 7.70 28.26 -2.74
CA VAL A 59 8.92 27.93 -3.50
C VAL A 59 8.77 26.59 -4.25
N ALA A 60 7.74 25.79 -3.96
CA ALA A 60 7.59 24.48 -4.54
C ALA A 60 7.30 24.53 -6.05
N LEU A 61 6.61 25.57 -6.54
CA LEU A 61 6.39 25.77 -7.98
C LEU A 61 7.72 25.93 -8.74
N GLU A 62 8.61 26.78 -8.23
CA GLU A 62 9.92 27.02 -8.86
C GLU A 62 10.81 25.78 -8.84
N LEU A 63 10.77 24.99 -7.77
CA LEU A 63 11.50 23.72 -7.69
C LEU A 63 10.96 22.66 -8.65
N GLU A 64 9.64 22.55 -8.78
CA GLU A 64 9.03 21.64 -9.75
C GLU A 64 9.31 22.06 -11.19
N ARG A 65 9.32 23.36 -11.49
CA ARG A 65 9.77 23.89 -12.79
C ARG A 65 11.22 23.53 -13.07
N ALA A 66 12.12 23.79 -12.12
CA ALA A 66 13.55 23.49 -12.27
C ALA A 66 13.84 21.99 -12.44
N SER A 67 12.94 21.12 -11.96
CA SER A 67 13.07 19.67 -12.11
C SER A 67 12.68 19.12 -13.47
N GLY A 68 12.09 19.95 -14.35
CA GLY A 68 11.61 19.54 -15.67
C GLY A 68 10.32 18.70 -15.64
N ARG A 69 9.74 18.43 -14.45
CA ARG A 69 8.52 17.61 -14.31
C ARG A 69 7.25 18.33 -14.75
N LEU A 70 7.23 19.67 -14.74
CA LEU A 70 6.03 20.42 -15.13
C LEU A 70 6.13 20.84 -16.61
N PRO A 71 5.02 20.76 -17.37
CA PRO A 71 4.93 21.36 -18.70
C PRO A 71 5.33 22.84 -18.67
N HIS A 72 5.96 23.32 -19.73
CA HIS A 72 6.41 24.71 -19.79
C HIS A 72 5.24 25.72 -19.82
N GLY A 73 5.50 26.92 -19.29
CA GLY A 73 4.57 28.05 -19.33
C GLY A 73 3.35 27.92 -18.41
N GLN A 74 2.26 28.58 -18.80
CA GLN A 74 1.05 28.74 -17.98
C GLN A 74 0.29 27.43 -17.76
N ILE A 75 0.44 26.45 -18.66
CA ILE A 75 -0.20 25.15 -18.55
C ILE A 75 0.34 24.39 -17.33
N GLY A 76 1.66 24.32 -17.17
CA GLY A 76 2.29 23.67 -16.00
C GLY A 76 1.94 24.37 -14.69
N GLU A 77 1.82 25.70 -14.70
CA GLU A 77 1.39 26.44 -13.50
C GLU A 77 -0.06 26.12 -13.11
N CYS A 78 -0.99 26.14 -14.07
CA CYS A 78 -2.38 25.73 -13.84
C CYS A 78 -2.49 24.29 -13.30
N ARG A 79 -1.68 23.37 -13.84
CA ARG A 79 -1.61 21.98 -13.37
C ARG A 79 -1.07 21.89 -11.95
N PHE A 80 0.02 22.58 -11.66
CA PHE A 80 0.59 22.65 -10.31
C PHE A 80 -0.42 23.22 -9.31
N GLN A 81 -1.11 24.31 -9.65
CA GLN A 81 -2.14 24.92 -8.80
C GLN A 81 -3.32 23.96 -8.55
N SER A 82 -3.71 23.13 -9.54
CA SER A 82 -4.71 22.08 -9.34
C SER A 82 -4.23 21.03 -8.34
N ILE A 83 -3.01 20.51 -8.51
CA ILE A 83 -2.43 19.50 -7.61
C ILE A 83 -2.26 20.09 -6.20
N SER A 84 -1.78 21.33 -6.09
CA SER A 84 -1.61 22.03 -4.82
C SER A 84 -2.94 22.19 -4.08
N ARG A 85 -4.04 22.52 -4.78
CA ARG A 85 -5.38 22.55 -4.17
C ARG A 85 -5.82 21.17 -3.66
N GLU A 86 -5.62 20.12 -4.45
CA GLU A 86 -5.95 18.74 -4.06
C GLU A 86 -5.13 18.29 -2.84
N VAL A 87 -3.83 18.60 -2.82
CA VAL A 87 -2.92 18.28 -1.70
C VAL A 87 -3.29 19.06 -0.46
N ASN A 88 -3.60 20.36 -0.57
CA ASN A 88 -4.01 21.17 0.57
C ASN A 88 -5.35 20.69 1.15
N ALA A 89 -6.33 20.37 0.31
CA ALA A 89 -7.59 19.80 0.77
C ALA A 89 -7.36 18.47 1.51
N PHE A 90 -6.53 17.59 0.96
CA PHE A 90 -6.14 16.34 1.62
C PHE A 90 -5.37 16.59 2.93
N TYR A 91 -4.44 17.54 2.97
CA TYR A 91 -3.70 17.90 4.17
C TYR A 91 -4.63 18.38 5.29
N LEU A 92 -5.62 19.21 4.96
CA LEU A 92 -6.63 19.68 5.92
C LEU A 92 -7.51 18.55 6.44
N ASP A 93 -7.88 17.59 5.58
CA ASP A 93 -8.66 16.40 5.96
C ASP A 93 -7.88 15.52 6.95
N ILE A 94 -6.59 15.29 6.69
CA ILE A 94 -5.76 14.48 7.59
C ILE A 94 -5.25 15.26 8.81
N ALA A 95 -5.37 16.59 8.83
CA ALA A 95 -4.81 17.44 9.89
C ALA A 95 -5.31 17.05 11.29
N GLN A 96 -6.55 16.56 11.40
CA GLN A 96 -7.11 16.06 12.66
C GLN A 96 -6.38 14.81 13.20
N HIS A 97 -5.77 14.02 12.31
CA HIS A 97 -5.01 12.83 12.66
C HIS A 97 -3.52 13.12 12.85
N LEU A 98 -3.03 14.25 12.32
CA LEU A 98 -1.67 14.71 12.53
C LEU A 98 -1.51 15.16 13.99
N SER A 99 -0.67 14.46 14.74
CA SER A 99 -0.26 14.92 16.05
C SER A 99 0.72 16.09 15.92
N ARG A 100 0.71 17.01 16.89
CA ARG A 100 1.68 18.12 16.94
C ARG A 100 3.12 17.64 17.14
N ARG A 101 3.28 16.41 17.63
CA ARG A 101 4.57 15.81 17.95
C ARG A 101 4.68 14.42 17.32
N THR A 102 5.67 14.27 16.45
CA THR A 102 6.20 12.95 16.06
C THR A 102 7.13 12.48 17.18
N LEU A 103 7.01 11.22 17.55
CA LEU A 103 7.86 10.57 18.53
C LEU A 103 9.06 9.92 17.85
N GLU A 104 10.14 9.76 18.60
CA GLU A 104 11.34 9.09 18.10
C GLU A 104 11.03 7.65 17.66
N PRO A 105 11.69 7.15 16.60
CA PRO A 105 11.53 5.77 16.19
C PRO A 105 11.86 4.80 17.33
N ALA A 106 10.98 3.84 17.58
CA ALA A 106 11.19 2.83 18.61
C ALA A 106 11.88 1.58 18.03
N GLY A 107 12.92 1.09 18.69
CA GLY A 107 13.53 -0.20 18.37
C GLY A 107 12.56 -1.36 18.64
N LEU A 108 12.60 -2.37 17.78
CA LEU A 108 11.82 -3.59 17.90
C LEU A 108 12.74 -4.79 17.97
N GLU A 109 12.51 -5.61 18.99
CA GLU A 109 13.05 -6.95 19.10
C GLU A 109 11.95 -7.87 19.64
N LEU A 110 11.53 -8.83 18.80
CA LEU A 110 10.44 -9.74 19.11
C LEU A 110 10.87 -11.18 18.83
N ASP A 111 10.80 -12.02 19.85
CA ASP A 111 10.89 -13.48 19.71
C ASP A 111 9.50 -14.05 19.44
N LEU A 112 9.36 -14.68 18.27
CA LEU A 112 8.11 -15.18 17.69
C LEU A 112 8.29 -16.66 17.33
N GLY A 113 8.46 -17.49 18.35
CA GLY A 113 8.72 -18.92 18.17
C GLY A 113 10.09 -19.18 17.53
N ARG A 114 10.10 -19.73 16.30
CA ARG A 114 11.33 -19.99 15.55
C ARG A 114 11.91 -18.77 14.85
N PHE A 115 11.20 -17.64 14.88
CA PHE A 115 11.61 -16.40 14.25
C PHE A 115 11.99 -15.36 15.31
N ARG A 116 12.97 -14.52 14.96
CA ARG A 116 13.28 -13.30 15.69
C ARG A 116 13.14 -12.13 14.73
N LEU A 117 12.30 -11.15 15.09
CA LEU A 117 12.03 -9.97 14.29
C LEU A 117 12.75 -8.77 14.89
N LEU A 118 13.64 -8.17 14.11
CA LEU A 118 14.40 -6.96 14.45
C LEU A 118 13.99 -5.81 13.53
N GLY A 119 13.88 -4.60 14.07
CA GLY A 119 13.57 -3.43 13.26
C GLY A 119 13.32 -2.16 14.06
N HIS A 120 12.69 -1.18 13.42
CA HIS A 120 12.29 0.07 14.05
C HIS A 120 10.86 0.45 13.63
N LEU A 121 10.11 1.05 14.54
CA LEU A 121 8.83 1.71 14.26
C LEU A 121 9.03 3.22 14.19
N ASP A 122 9.11 3.74 12.97
CA ASP A 122 8.99 5.16 12.65
C ASP A 122 7.52 5.61 12.47
N GLY A 123 7.28 6.93 12.54
CA GLY A 123 5.95 7.51 12.38
C GLY A 123 5.04 7.32 13.60
N LEU A 124 5.63 7.10 14.77
CA LEU A 124 4.92 7.09 16.04
C LEU A 124 4.53 8.51 16.42
N THR A 125 3.35 8.66 16.99
CA THR A 125 2.80 9.93 17.46
C THR A 125 2.06 9.73 18.77
N GLU A 126 1.58 10.82 19.36
CA GLU A 126 0.73 10.78 20.56
C GLU A 126 -0.62 10.07 20.31
N ASN A 127 -1.00 9.86 19.05
CA ASN A 127 -2.21 9.13 18.63
C ASN A 127 -1.91 7.67 18.22
N GLY A 128 -0.69 7.18 18.43
CA GLY A 128 -0.25 5.85 17.97
C GLY A 128 0.53 5.93 16.67
N LEU A 129 0.35 4.96 15.77
CA LEU A 129 1.07 4.94 14.48
C LEU A 129 0.20 5.55 13.38
N VAL A 130 0.67 6.65 12.78
CA VAL A 130 -0.08 7.36 11.73
C VAL A 130 0.64 7.23 10.39
N ARG A 131 -0.09 6.84 9.35
CA ARG A 131 0.39 6.80 7.96
C ARG A 131 -0.60 7.46 7.03
N PHE A 132 -0.08 8.25 6.12
CA PHE A 132 -0.85 8.92 5.09
C PHE A 132 -0.29 8.55 3.71
N ARG A 133 -1.18 8.54 2.72
CA ARG A 133 -0.81 8.37 1.32
C ARG A 133 -1.48 9.45 0.49
N ALA A 134 -0.70 10.11 -0.35
CA ALA A 134 -1.21 11.07 -1.31
C ALA A 134 -1.88 10.37 -2.52
N ALA A 135 -2.70 9.35 -2.29
CA ALA A 135 -3.41 8.59 -3.32
C ALA A 135 -4.52 7.76 -2.65
N ARG A 136 -5.26 6.99 -3.44
CA ARG A 136 -6.20 6.00 -2.89
C ARG A 136 -5.41 4.93 -2.15
N VAL A 137 -5.92 4.52 -0.99
CA VAL A 137 -5.30 3.46 -0.20
C VAL A 137 -5.53 2.12 -0.88
N ASN A 138 -4.43 1.41 -1.16
CA ASN A 138 -4.49 0.08 -1.75
C ASN A 138 -4.17 -1.02 -0.71
N ALA A 139 -4.32 -2.28 -1.12
CA ALA A 139 -4.06 -3.42 -0.25
C ALA A 139 -2.63 -3.45 0.31
N ARG A 140 -1.63 -2.97 -0.45
CA ARG A 140 -0.22 -2.94 0.00
C ARG A 140 -0.03 -1.96 1.15
N ASP A 141 -0.66 -0.79 1.07
CA ASP A 141 -0.63 0.21 2.16
C ASP A 141 -1.25 -0.37 3.44
N ARG A 142 -2.40 -1.05 3.29
CA ARG A 142 -3.09 -1.71 4.40
C ARG A 142 -2.24 -2.79 5.03
N LEU A 143 -1.65 -3.68 4.24
CA LEU A 143 -0.74 -4.72 4.74
C LEU A 143 0.50 -4.15 5.40
N HIS A 144 1.07 -3.09 4.82
CA HIS A 144 2.21 -2.40 5.41
C HIS A 144 1.87 -1.82 6.77
N LEU A 145 0.73 -1.13 6.91
CA LEU A 145 0.30 -0.62 8.20
C LEU A 145 -0.03 -1.77 9.15
N TRP A 146 -0.72 -2.81 8.70
CA TRP A 146 -1.13 -3.96 9.50
C TRP A 146 0.05 -4.64 10.18
N ILE A 147 1.11 -4.97 9.43
CA ILE A 147 2.31 -5.60 10.01
C ILE A 147 2.95 -4.70 11.08
N ARG A 148 2.97 -3.39 10.86
CA ARG A 148 3.54 -2.43 11.80
C ARG A 148 2.64 -2.21 13.02
N HIS A 149 1.34 -2.23 12.83
CA HIS A 149 0.32 -2.15 13.87
C HIS A 149 0.37 -3.39 14.78
N LEU A 150 0.56 -4.57 14.20
CA LEU A 150 0.81 -5.79 14.96
C LEU A 150 2.11 -5.68 15.77
N ALA A 151 3.19 -5.16 15.17
CA ALA A 151 4.43 -4.93 15.89
C ALA A 151 4.24 -3.94 17.06
N LEU A 152 3.54 -2.82 16.83
CA LEU A 152 3.15 -1.84 17.86
C LEU A 152 2.38 -2.49 19.02
N ASN A 153 1.48 -3.43 18.72
CA ASN A 153 0.70 -4.15 19.74
C ASN A 153 1.48 -5.30 20.42
N ALA A 154 2.60 -5.74 19.83
CA ALA A 154 3.43 -6.84 20.35
C ALA A 154 4.53 -6.38 21.32
N VAL A 155 4.86 -5.09 21.32
CA VAL A 155 5.81 -4.44 22.24
C VAL A 155 5.11 -3.46 23.18
N ASP A 156 5.72 -3.19 24.33
CA ASP A 156 5.26 -2.13 25.22
C ASP A 156 6.01 -0.83 24.91
N LEU A 157 5.31 0.11 24.28
CA LEU A 157 5.82 1.44 23.94
C LEU A 157 5.06 2.54 24.68
N SER A 158 4.53 2.26 25.88
CA SER A 158 3.85 3.25 26.71
C SER A 158 4.69 4.54 26.84
N PRO A 159 4.09 5.74 26.67
CA PRO A 159 2.66 6.04 26.61
C PRO A 159 2.02 6.02 25.21
N VAL A 160 2.69 5.47 24.19
CA VAL A 160 2.14 5.45 22.82
C VAL A 160 0.86 4.59 22.75
N PRO A 161 -0.28 5.13 22.27
CA PRO A 161 -1.48 4.35 22.06
C PRO A 161 -1.25 3.19 21.08
N ARG A 162 -1.91 2.06 21.32
CA ARG A 162 -1.81 0.85 20.48
C ARG A 162 -2.74 0.86 19.27
N GLN A 163 -3.15 2.06 18.83
CA GLN A 163 -3.99 2.28 17.67
C GLN A 163 -3.14 2.71 16.47
N SER A 164 -3.71 2.58 15.27
CA SER A 164 -3.06 3.10 14.07
C SER A 164 -4.06 3.71 13.10
N ILE A 165 -3.62 4.72 12.36
CA ILE A 165 -4.45 5.42 11.38
C ILE A 165 -3.79 5.32 10.01
N LEU A 166 -4.57 4.92 9.02
CA LEU A 166 -4.24 5.00 7.60
C LEU A 166 -5.13 6.05 6.95
N ALA A 167 -4.55 7.07 6.31
CA ALA A 167 -5.33 8.07 5.58
C ALA A 167 -4.92 8.12 4.10
N GLY A 168 -5.90 8.23 3.22
CA GLY A 168 -5.72 8.49 1.79
C GLY A 168 -6.81 9.40 1.26
N VAL A 169 -6.80 9.69 -0.04
CA VAL A 169 -7.83 10.58 -0.64
C VAL A 169 -9.25 10.07 -0.55
N ASP A 170 -9.40 8.77 -0.39
CA ASP A 170 -10.66 8.06 -0.33
C ASP A 170 -11.15 7.84 1.10
N GLY A 171 -10.40 8.31 2.10
CA GLY A 171 -10.81 8.39 3.49
C GLY A 171 -9.73 7.98 4.47
N SER A 172 -10.12 7.83 5.73
CA SER A 172 -9.24 7.36 6.80
C SER A 172 -9.80 6.11 7.50
N TRP A 173 -8.87 5.24 7.89
CA TRP A 173 -9.16 3.98 8.55
C TRP A 173 -8.37 3.87 9.84
N GLN A 174 -9.08 3.54 10.91
CA GLN A 174 -8.51 3.30 12.23
C GLN A 174 -8.40 1.80 12.49
N PHE A 175 -7.26 1.39 13.01
CA PHE A 175 -6.95 0.04 13.45
C PHE A 175 -6.99 0.03 14.98
N GLU A 176 -7.92 -0.74 15.53
CA GLU A 176 -8.09 -0.89 16.97
C GLU A 176 -7.05 -1.84 17.57
N PRO A 177 -6.75 -1.74 18.88
CA PRO A 177 -5.78 -2.61 19.54
C PRO A 177 -6.08 -4.09 19.30
N VAL A 178 -5.04 -4.85 18.96
CA VAL A 178 -5.15 -6.25 18.54
C VAL A 178 -4.72 -7.16 19.68
N PRO A 179 -5.61 -8.00 20.24
CA PRO A 179 -5.19 -9.06 21.14
C PRO A 179 -4.34 -10.08 20.36
N GLN A 180 -3.41 -10.76 21.04
CA GLN A 180 -2.59 -11.82 20.43
C GLN A 180 -1.79 -11.35 19.20
N ALA A 181 -1.38 -10.08 19.15
CA ALA A 181 -0.63 -9.53 18.01
C ALA A 181 0.63 -10.33 17.63
N ARG A 182 1.29 -10.96 18.61
CA ARG A 182 2.43 -11.87 18.39
C ARG A 182 2.07 -13.12 17.58
N GLU A 183 0.87 -13.67 17.78
CA GLU A 183 0.41 -14.86 17.06
C GLU A 183 0.11 -14.52 15.60
N HIS A 184 -0.55 -13.39 15.35
CA HIS A 184 -0.76 -12.89 13.98
C HIS A 184 0.56 -12.56 13.26
N LEU A 185 1.54 -11.96 13.95
CA LEU A 185 2.88 -11.78 13.37
C LEU A 185 3.53 -13.12 13.03
N ASN A 186 3.43 -14.11 13.91
CA ASN A 186 3.98 -15.44 13.66
C ASN A 186 3.31 -16.11 12.44
N GLN A 187 1.98 -16.01 12.30
CA GLN A 187 1.26 -16.51 11.12
C GLN A 187 1.75 -15.84 9.83
N LEU A 188 1.94 -14.52 9.84
CA LEU A 188 2.52 -13.82 8.68
C LEU A 188 3.96 -14.27 8.42
N LEU A 189 4.77 -14.52 9.45
CA LEU A 189 6.13 -15.03 9.27
C LEU A 189 6.18 -16.45 8.71
N GLU A 190 5.21 -17.31 9.07
CA GLU A 190 5.05 -18.63 8.47
C GLU A 190 4.69 -18.52 6.97
N ILE A 191 3.77 -17.63 6.61
CA ILE A 191 3.44 -17.34 5.20
C ILE A 191 4.67 -16.80 4.46
N TYR A 192 5.41 -15.87 5.07
CA TYR A 192 6.67 -15.37 4.52
C TYR A 192 7.64 -16.51 4.23
N TRP A 193 7.84 -17.40 5.21
CA TRP A 193 8.77 -18.51 5.09
C TRP A 193 8.39 -19.48 3.99
N ASP A 194 7.11 -19.82 3.87
CA ASP A 194 6.59 -20.64 2.77
C ASP A 194 6.79 -19.96 1.40
N GLY A 195 6.53 -18.65 1.32
CA GLY A 195 6.72 -17.89 0.09
C GLY A 195 8.18 -17.63 -0.29
N LEU A 196 9.14 -17.95 0.58
CA LEU A 196 10.56 -18.02 0.21
C LEU A 196 10.95 -19.34 -0.46
N CYS A 197 10.04 -20.32 -0.48
CA CYS A 197 10.25 -21.66 -1.03
C CYS A 197 9.41 -21.92 -2.28
N ARG A 198 8.26 -21.25 -2.43
CA ARG A 198 7.36 -21.41 -3.58
C ARG A 198 6.58 -20.14 -3.94
N PRO A 199 6.17 -19.95 -5.21
CA PRO A 199 5.30 -18.83 -5.57
C PRO A 199 3.95 -18.94 -4.85
N LEU A 200 3.66 -17.99 -3.95
CA LEU A 200 2.39 -17.97 -3.25
C LEU A 200 1.28 -17.39 -4.13
N ARG A 201 0.08 -17.95 -4.00
CA ARG A 201 -1.17 -17.39 -4.53
C ARG A 201 -1.69 -16.27 -3.63
N LEU A 202 -0.82 -15.33 -3.28
CA LEU A 202 -1.15 -14.14 -2.50
C LEU A 202 -0.90 -12.92 -3.38
N PHE A 203 -1.97 -12.47 -4.04
CA PHE A 203 -1.98 -11.28 -4.90
C PHE A 203 -2.62 -10.15 -4.09
N PRO A 204 -1.85 -9.17 -3.56
CA PRO A 204 -2.34 -8.32 -2.47
C PRO A 204 -3.67 -7.64 -2.75
N GLN A 205 -3.85 -7.06 -3.95
CA GLN A 205 -5.10 -6.36 -4.27
C GLN A 205 -6.26 -7.33 -4.47
N LEU A 206 -6.08 -8.42 -5.24
CA LEU A 206 -7.15 -9.40 -5.45
C LEU A 206 -7.54 -10.14 -4.17
N SER A 207 -6.57 -10.45 -3.32
CA SER A 207 -6.78 -11.14 -2.05
C SER A 207 -7.53 -10.25 -1.06
N TYR A 208 -7.20 -8.95 -1.04
CA TYR A 208 -7.94 -7.95 -0.27
C TYR A 208 -9.39 -7.81 -0.78
N ASP A 209 -9.58 -7.64 -2.09
CA ASP A 209 -10.90 -7.51 -2.70
C ASP A 209 -11.76 -8.76 -2.43
N TYR A 210 -11.15 -9.96 -2.51
CA TYR A 210 -11.79 -11.22 -2.14
C TYR A 210 -12.24 -11.20 -0.67
N ALA A 211 -11.34 -10.89 0.27
CA ALA A 211 -11.66 -10.87 1.70
C ALA A 211 -12.76 -9.83 2.04
N CYS A 212 -12.72 -8.65 1.42
CA CYS A 212 -13.79 -7.65 1.54
C CYS A 212 -15.13 -8.21 1.07
N ALA A 213 -15.19 -8.82 -0.12
CA ALA A 213 -16.42 -9.40 -0.64
C ALA A 213 -16.97 -10.51 0.27
N ARG A 214 -16.10 -11.36 0.83
CA ARG A 214 -16.50 -12.39 1.80
C ARG A 214 -17.08 -11.78 3.07
N ARG A 215 -16.46 -10.73 3.61
CA ARG A 215 -16.93 -10.02 4.80
C ARG A 215 -18.27 -9.32 4.57
N GLU A 216 -18.52 -8.83 3.36
CA GLU A 216 -19.82 -8.28 2.93
C GLU A 216 -20.91 -9.34 2.71
N GLY A 217 -20.60 -10.63 2.97
CA GLY A 217 -21.55 -11.74 2.84
C GLY A 217 -21.72 -12.26 1.41
N LYS A 218 -20.84 -11.90 0.47
CA LYS A 218 -20.85 -12.49 -0.88
C LYS A 218 -20.33 -13.93 -0.83
N SER A 219 -20.80 -14.78 -1.74
CA SER A 219 -20.31 -16.16 -1.86
C SER A 219 -18.84 -16.20 -2.28
N ALA A 220 -18.15 -17.30 -1.94
CA ALA A 220 -16.77 -17.55 -2.39
C ALA A 220 -16.67 -17.51 -3.93
N ASP A 221 -17.57 -18.20 -4.62
CA ASP A 221 -17.64 -18.22 -6.09
C ASP A 221 -17.75 -16.82 -6.70
N TYR A 222 -18.56 -15.94 -6.10
CA TYR A 222 -18.69 -14.55 -6.56
C TYR A 222 -17.38 -13.78 -6.38
N ALA A 223 -16.77 -13.87 -5.20
CA ALA A 223 -15.52 -13.18 -4.89
C ALA A 223 -14.37 -13.66 -5.79
N VAL A 224 -14.28 -14.98 -6.04
CA VAL A 224 -13.33 -15.59 -6.98
C VAL A 224 -13.59 -15.12 -8.41
N ALA A 225 -14.85 -15.06 -8.86
CA ALA A 225 -15.18 -14.57 -10.21
C ALA A 225 -14.74 -13.11 -10.42
N VAL A 226 -14.91 -12.26 -9.41
CA VAL A 226 -14.42 -10.86 -9.46
C VAL A 226 -12.89 -10.81 -9.50
N ALA A 227 -12.20 -11.61 -8.68
CA ALA A 227 -10.75 -11.72 -8.69
C ALA A 227 -10.22 -12.17 -10.07
N ARG A 228 -10.83 -13.20 -10.67
CA ARG A 228 -10.50 -13.67 -12.03
C ARG A 228 -10.66 -12.59 -13.09
N ARG A 229 -11.75 -11.81 -13.04
CA ARG A 229 -11.96 -10.70 -13.96
C ARG A 229 -10.87 -9.63 -13.81
N ASN A 230 -10.43 -9.34 -12.59
CA ASN A 230 -9.36 -8.37 -12.35
C ASN A 230 -7.97 -8.91 -12.71
N TRP A 231 -7.76 -10.22 -12.58
CA TRP A 231 -6.56 -10.90 -13.05
C TRP A 231 -6.39 -10.81 -14.57
N GLN A 232 -7.46 -11.07 -15.32
CA GLN A 232 -7.43 -11.07 -16.79
C GLN A 232 -7.44 -9.67 -17.39
N GLY A 233 -7.94 -8.68 -16.65
CA GLY A 233 -8.15 -7.33 -17.15
C GLY A 233 -9.33 -7.23 -18.11
N SER A 234 -9.33 -6.20 -18.96
CA SER A 234 -10.29 -6.04 -20.06
C SER A 234 -9.53 -5.96 -21.37
N ARG A 235 -9.82 -6.87 -22.30
CA ARG A 235 -9.25 -6.89 -23.65
C ARG A 235 -10.26 -6.50 -24.74
N ALA A 236 -11.44 -6.00 -24.34
CA ALA A 236 -12.54 -5.69 -25.25
C ALA A 236 -12.72 -4.17 -25.44
N GLY A 237 -12.91 -3.75 -26.69
CA GLY A 237 -13.14 -2.36 -27.10
C GLY A 237 -11.88 -1.48 -27.07
N ASP A 238 -12.07 -0.17 -27.26
CA ASP A 238 -10.98 0.84 -27.27
C ASP A 238 -10.31 1.06 -25.91
N HIS A 239 -10.82 0.44 -24.84
CA HIS A 239 -10.36 0.62 -23.46
C HIS A 239 -9.71 -0.66 -22.94
N GLN A 240 -8.51 -0.95 -23.45
CA GLN A 240 -7.72 -2.07 -22.98
C GLN A 240 -7.20 -1.78 -21.57
N ARG A 241 -7.62 -2.60 -20.60
CA ARG A 241 -7.17 -2.53 -19.21
C ARG A 241 -6.29 -3.72 -18.91
N ARG A 242 -5.03 -3.46 -18.59
CA ARG A 242 -4.09 -4.48 -18.11
C ARG A 242 -4.64 -5.17 -16.85
N GLY A 243 -4.63 -6.50 -16.84
CA GLY A 243 -4.97 -7.31 -15.69
C GLY A 243 -3.77 -7.49 -14.77
N GLU A 244 -4.01 -7.88 -13.51
CA GLU A 244 -2.90 -8.19 -12.59
C GLU A 244 -2.07 -9.39 -13.08
N GLY A 245 -2.69 -10.33 -13.79
CA GLY A 245 -2.00 -11.48 -14.40
C GLY A 245 -1.06 -11.12 -15.54
N ASP A 246 -1.15 -9.92 -16.12
CA ASP A 246 -0.20 -9.45 -17.14
C ASP A 246 1.13 -8.95 -16.50
N ASP A 247 1.30 -8.99 -15.16
CA ASP A 247 2.58 -8.76 -14.48
C ASP A 247 3.58 -9.87 -14.85
N PRO A 248 4.81 -9.55 -15.33
CA PRO A 248 5.74 -10.57 -15.82
C PRO A 248 6.12 -11.63 -14.77
N TYR A 249 6.20 -11.25 -13.50
CA TYR A 249 6.53 -12.17 -12.41
C TYR A 249 5.37 -13.11 -12.12
N LEU A 250 4.13 -12.62 -12.23
CA LEU A 250 2.93 -13.44 -12.04
C LEU A 250 2.68 -14.35 -13.23
N ASP A 251 2.83 -13.85 -14.45
CA ASP A 251 2.71 -14.62 -15.69
C ASP A 251 3.71 -15.80 -15.70
N LEU A 252 4.98 -15.56 -15.37
CA LEU A 252 6.00 -16.62 -15.29
C LEU A 252 5.62 -17.77 -14.36
N CYS A 253 4.94 -17.49 -13.24
CA CYS A 253 4.58 -18.50 -12.24
C CYS A 253 3.18 -19.10 -12.42
N PHE A 254 2.24 -18.38 -13.06
CA PHE A 254 0.82 -18.73 -13.06
C PHE A 254 0.16 -18.71 -14.45
N ALA A 255 0.91 -18.59 -15.56
CA ALA A 255 0.33 -18.59 -16.91
C ALA A 255 -0.48 -19.85 -17.26
N VAL A 256 -0.04 -21.02 -16.78
CA VAL A 256 -0.58 -22.33 -17.19
C VAL A 256 -1.60 -22.89 -16.19
N HIS A 257 -1.62 -22.36 -14.97
CA HIS A 257 -2.46 -22.86 -13.89
C HIS A 257 -3.38 -21.76 -13.40
N ASP A 258 -4.62 -22.14 -13.13
CA ASP A 258 -5.58 -21.27 -12.50
C ASP A 258 -5.09 -20.87 -11.09
N PRO A 259 -4.81 -19.58 -10.83
CA PRO A 259 -4.25 -19.16 -9.56
C PRO A 259 -5.31 -18.99 -8.47
N PHE A 260 -6.60 -19.18 -8.78
CA PHE A 260 -7.71 -19.01 -7.84
C PHE A 260 -8.30 -20.37 -7.43
N ASP A 261 -7.55 -21.08 -6.57
CA ASP A 261 -7.93 -22.34 -5.93
C ASP A 261 -8.20 -22.16 -4.42
N ASP A 262 -8.51 -23.24 -3.71
CA ASP A 262 -8.70 -23.23 -2.26
C ASP A 262 -7.49 -22.63 -1.51
N GLY A 263 -6.28 -22.75 -2.06
CA GLY A 263 -5.07 -22.18 -1.48
C GLY A 263 -5.02 -20.65 -1.57
N PHE A 264 -5.52 -20.06 -2.66
CA PHE A 264 -5.72 -18.62 -2.76
C PHE A 264 -6.72 -18.13 -1.71
N GLU A 265 -7.86 -18.82 -1.58
CA GLU A 265 -8.91 -18.42 -0.64
C GLU A 265 -8.43 -18.47 0.82
N GLN A 266 -7.74 -19.56 1.19
CA GLN A 266 -7.16 -19.73 2.52
C GLN A 266 -6.10 -18.67 2.83
N LEU A 267 -5.21 -18.36 1.89
CA LEU A 267 -4.19 -17.32 2.08
C LEU A 267 -4.80 -15.92 2.16
N ALA A 268 -5.79 -15.62 1.33
CA ALA A 268 -6.49 -14.35 1.36
C ALA A 268 -7.19 -14.13 2.72
N ALA A 269 -7.93 -15.13 3.20
CA ALA A 269 -8.58 -15.10 4.51
C ALA A 269 -7.56 -14.97 5.66
N ALA A 270 -6.52 -15.80 5.66
CA ALA A 270 -5.51 -15.80 6.72
C ALA A 270 -4.77 -14.45 6.86
N VAL A 271 -4.55 -13.75 5.74
CA VAL A 271 -3.83 -12.47 5.73
C VAL A 271 -4.76 -11.30 6.03
N PHE A 272 -5.96 -11.27 5.44
CA PHE A 272 -6.82 -10.09 5.43
C PHE A 272 -7.97 -10.13 6.43
N ASP A 273 -8.46 -11.30 6.86
CA ASP A 273 -9.57 -11.34 7.83
C ASP A 273 -9.19 -10.70 9.18
N PRO A 274 -8.02 -10.99 9.78
CA PRO A 274 -7.60 -10.33 11.02
C PRO A 274 -7.42 -8.81 10.85
N LEU A 275 -6.87 -8.41 9.70
CA LEU A 275 -6.69 -7.01 9.33
C LEU A 275 -8.05 -6.31 9.25
N LEU A 276 -9.00 -6.87 8.51
CA LEU A 276 -10.32 -6.31 8.33
C LEU A 276 -11.06 -6.27 9.69
N ALA A 277 -10.98 -7.31 10.51
CA ALA A 277 -11.67 -7.39 11.80
C ALA A 277 -11.34 -6.20 12.74
N CYS A 278 -10.11 -5.71 12.73
CA CYS A 278 -9.67 -4.59 13.58
C CYS A 278 -9.84 -3.21 12.93
N GLN A 279 -10.12 -3.17 11.63
CA GLN A 279 -10.15 -1.95 10.83
C GLN A 279 -11.57 -1.35 10.76
N HIS A 280 -11.67 -0.06 11.03
CA HIS A 280 -12.91 0.72 10.96
C HIS A 280 -12.71 1.96 10.05
N ASN A 281 -13.70 2.26 9.21
CA ASN A 281 -13.71 3.48 8.42
C ASN A 281 -14.20 4.65 9.28
N GLN A 282 -13.44 5.74 9.33
CA GLN A 282 -13.80 6.93 10.11
C GLN A 282 -14.75 7.87 9.35
N ASN A 283 -14.92 7.69 8.03
CA ASN A 283 -15.82 8.52 7.20
C ASN A 283 -17.28 8.03 7.17
N SER A 284 -17.73 7.28 8.18
CA SER A 284 -19.14 6.91 8.37
C SER A 284 -19.80 7.88 9.36
N GLY A 285 -20.04 9.10 8.89
CA GLY A 285 -20.85 10.13 9.55
C GLY A 285 -21.78 10.78 8.54
#